data_AF-A0ABC8CVS8-F1
#
_entry.id   AF-A0ABC8CVS8-F1
#
_cell.length_a   1.000
_cell.length_b   1.000
_cell.length_c   1.000
_cell.angle_alpha   90.00
_cell.angle_beta   90.00
_cell.angle_gamma   90.00
#
_symmetry.space_group_name_H-M   'P 1'
#
loop_
_entity.id
_entity.type
_entity.pdbx_description
1 polymer ?
#
loop_
_entity_poly.entity_id
_entity_poly.type
_entity_poly.pdbx_seq_one_letter_code
_entity_poly.pdbx_strand_id
1 'polypeptide(L)'
;MKETFSIKFIKVLLSIIIFGCICVFWKFSFMSLFTPKYISDGFPNMLTFLLNTGIYIIIACNLLKIVFSMDSTPFSLKNVKSFKIIGYLMVLLSLIDALDSIINFKKLDDIVALGIMSEDRIIGIRPNCILYLVLGIMALVLAEIFKKAVQIKNENDLTI
;
A
#
# COMPACT_ATOMS: atom_id res chain seq x y z
N MET A 1 25.22 -14.77 10.32
CA MET A 1 25.49 -14.20 8.97
C MET A 1 24.23 -14.13 8.08
N LYS A 2 23.21 -14.99 8.24
CA LYS A 2 21.98 -14.97 7.41
C LYS A 2 21.00 -13.82 7.71
N GLU A 3 20.85 -13.37 8.96
CA GLU A 3 19.86 -12.36 9.33
C GLU A 3 20.16 -10.96 8.76
N THR A 4 21.42 -10.53 8.80
CA THR A 4 21.85 -9.24 8.25
C THR A 4 21.76 -9.18 6.73
N PHE A 5 21.87 -10.33 6.05
CA PHE A 5 21.68 -10.44 4.61
C PHE A 5 20.21 -10.22 4.21
N SER A 6 19.27 -10.78 4.98
CA SER A 6 17.83 -10.63 4.72
C SER A 6 17.37 -9.17 4.81
N ILE A 7 17.78 -8.44 5.85
CA ILE A 7 17.41 -7.03 6.03
C ILE A 7 18.00 -6.15 4.92
N LYS A 8 19.27 -6.37 4.56
CA LYS A 8 19.91 -5.65 3.45
C LYS A 8 19.21 -5.90 2.12
N PHE A 9 18.83 -7.14 1.84
CA PHE A 9 18.08 -7.50 0.64
C PHE A 9 16.72 -6.78 0.59
N ILE A 10 15.97 -6.78 1.69
CA ILE A 10 14.67 -6.07 1.78
C ILE A 10 14.84 -4.57 1.55
N LYS A 11 15.89 -3.94 2.10
CA LYS A 11 16.21 -2.50 1.88
C LYS A 11 16.41 -2.20 0.39
N VAL A 12 17.21 -3.03 -0.29
CA VAL A 12 17.49 -2.86 -1.73
C VAL A 12 16.22 -3.06 -2.56
N LEU A 13 15.46 -4.12 -2.28
CA LEU A 13 14.22 -4.42 -2.99
C LEU A 13 13.20 -3.28 -2.86
N LEU A 14 12.96 -2.78 -1.64
CA LEU A 14 12.07 -1.65 -1.40
C LEU A 14 12.54 -0.38 -2.11
N SER A 15 13.85 -0.12 -2.13
CA SER A 15 14.41 1.05 -2.83
C SER A 15 14.19 0.98 -4.33
N ILE A 16 14.36 -0.21 -4.94
CA ILE A 16 14.08 -0.44 -6.36
C ILE A 16 12.59 -0.24 -6.67
N ILE A 17 11.70 -0.76 -5.82
CA ILE A 17 10.25 -0.59 -5.98
C ILE A 17 9.88 0.90 -5.92
N ILE A 18 10.39 1.63 -4.92
CA ILE A 18 10.13 3.07 -4.76
C ILE A 18 10.61 3.83 -6.01
N PHE A 19 11.84 3.55 -6.47
CA PHE A 19 12.40 4.18 -7.65
C PHE A 19 11.55 3.91 -8.90
N GLY A 20 11.16 2.66 -9.13
CA GLY A 20 10.28 2.28 -10.23
C GLY A 20 8.93 3.01 -10.18
N CYS A 21 8.30 3.06 -9.00
CA CYS A 21 7.04 3.78 -8.81
C CYS A 21 7.19 5.29 -9.08
N ILE A 22 8.29 5.92 -8.65
CA ILE A 22 8.56 7.34 -8.91
C ILE A 22 8.73 7.60 -10.41
N CYS A 23 9.49 6.75 -11.11
CA CYS A 23 9.67 6.87 -12.56
C CYS A 23 8.33 6.77 -13.32
N VAL A 24 7.49 5.81 -12.94
CA VAL A 24 6.15 5.64 -13.51
C VAL A 24 5.27 6.85 -13.19
N PHE A 25 5.23 7.29 -11.93
CA PHE A 25 4.47 8.46 -11.50
C PHE A 25 4.87 9.70 -12.30
N TRP A 26 6.17 9.92 -12.48
CA TRP A 26 6.70 11.05 -13.25
C TRP A 26 6.32 10.95 -14.73
N LYS A 27 6.51 9.78 -15.36
CA LYS A 27 6.16 9.55 -16.77
C LYS A 27 4.69 9.89 -17.02
N PHE A 28 3.78 9.36 -16.21
CA PHE A 28 2.36 9.61 -16.37
C PHE A 28 2.01 11.07 -16.07
N SER A 29 2.53 11.66 -14.98
CA SER A 29 2.29 13.08 -14.66
C SER A 29 2.75 14.01 -15.80
N PHE A 30 3.93 13.75 -16.37
CA PHE A 30 4.46 14.51 -17.50
C PHE A 30 3.58 14.34 -18.75
N MET A 31 3.18 13.11 -19.05
CA MET A 31 2.29 12.82 -20.17
C MET A 31 0.93 13.52 -20.03
N SER A 32 0.42 13.66 -18.79
CA SER A 32 -0.81 14.41 -18.47
C SER A 32 -0.73 15.88 -18.87
N LEU A 33 0.39 16.51 -18.56
CA LEU A 33 0.54 17.96 -18.66
C LEU A 33 0.87 18.39 -20.09
N PHE A 34 1.72 17.62 -20.78
CA PHE A 34 2.28 18.04 -22.06
C PHE A 34 1.65 17.33 -23.27
N THR A 35 1.09 16.14 -23.08
CA THR A 35 0.59 15.31 -24.17
C THR A 35 -0.76 14.64 -23.84
N PRO A 36 -1.78 15.40 -23.40
CA PRO A 36 -3.05 14.82 -22.95
C PRO A 36 -3.79 14.04 -24.03
N LYS A 37 -3.57 14.36 -25.31
CA LYS A 37 -4.17 13.69 -26.48
C LYS A 37 -3.76 12.22 -26.63
N TYR A 38 -2.66 11.79 -26.01
CA TYR A 38 -2.13 10.43 -26.11
C TYR A 38 -2.58 9.52 -24.95
N ILE A 39 -3.47 10.01 -24.08
CA ILE A 39 -3.95 9.27 -22.92
C ILE A 39 -5.25 8.57 -23.33
N SER A 40 -5.14 7.28 -23.70
CA SER A 40 -6.26 6.50 -24.26
C SER A 40 -7.45 6.37 -23.30
N ASP A 41 -7.20 6.41 -22.00
CA ASP A 41 -8.16 5.97 -20.98
C ASP A 41 -8.90 7.15 -20.31
N GLY A 42 -8.65 8.38 -20.74
CA GLY A 42 -9.28 9.59 -20.21
C GLY A 42 -8.72 10.08 -18.87
N PHE A 43 -9.07 11.33 -18.52
CA PHE A 43 -8.55 12.03 -17.33
C PHE A 43 -8.92 11.37 -15.98
N PRO A 44 -10.16 10.87 -15.75
CA PRO A 44 -10.52 10.25 -14.46
C PRO A 44 -9.70 8.99 -14.14
N ASN A 45 -9.48 8.11 -15.12
CA ASN A 45 -8.70 6.88 -14.93
C ASN A 45 -7.23 7.19 -14.62
N MET A 46 -6.69 8.21 -15.27
CA MET A 46 -5.35 8.70 -15.00
C MET A 46 -5.22 9.25 -13.57
N LEU A 47 -6.19 10.02 -13.10
CA LEU A 47 -6.17 10.57 -11.75
C LEU A 47 -6.18 9.45 -10.70
N THR A 48 -7.04 8.44 -10.89
CA THR A 48 -7.08 7.24 -10.04
C THR A 48 -5.74 6.49 -10.07
N PHE A 49 -5.12 6.35 -11.25
CA PHE A 49 -3.81 5.72 -11.39
C PHE A 49 -2.70 6.46 -10.63
N LEU A 50 -2.63 7.79 -10.77
CA LEU A 50 -1.65 8.62 -10.05
C LEU A 50 -1.87 8.55 -8.55
N LEU A 51 -3.13 8.64 -8.10
CA LEU A 51 -3.48 8.54 -6.69
C LEU A 51 -3.06 7.18 -6.10
N ASN A 52 -3.39 6.08 -6.76
CA ASN A 52 -3.00 4.74 -6.32
C ASN A 52 -1.47 4.59 -6.27
N THR A 53 -0.77 5.07 -7.31
CA THR A 53 0.70 5.03 -7.36
C THR A 53 1.33 5.85 -6.22
N GLY A 54 0.78 7.03 -5.93
CA GLY A 54 1.21 7.85 -4.80
C GLY A 54 1.03 7.15 -3.45
N ILE A 55 -0.11 6.48 -3.25
CA ILE A 55 -0.34 5.68 -2.04
C ILE A 55 0.71 4.56 -1.91
N TYR A 56 1.01 3.84 -2.99
CA TYR A 56 2.05 2.80 -2.98
C TYR A 56 3.43 3.33 -2.61
N ILE A 57 3.82 4.50 -3.13
CA ILE A 57 5.08 5.15 -2.76
C ILE A 57 5.11 5.44 -1.26
N ILE A 58 4.02 5.98 -0.70
CA ILE A 58 3.95 6.29 0.75
C ILE A 58 4.03 5.01 1.59
N ILE A 59 3.34 3.93 1.19
CA ILE A 59 3.41 2.63 1.85
C ILE A 59 4.84 2.10 1.84
N ALA A 60 5.48 2.06 0.66
CA ALA A 60 6.84 1.57 0.50
C ALA A 60 7.86 2.40 1.29
N CYS A 61 7.71 3.73 1.33
CA CYS A 61 8.53 4.61 2.17
C CYS A 61 8.36 4.30 3.66
N ASN A 62 7.15 4.01 4.14
CA ASN A 62 6.92 3.64 5.54
C ASN A 62 7.48 2.25 5.88
N LEU A 63 7.39 1.29 4.96
CA LEU A 63 8.07 0.00 5.11
C LEU A 63 9.58 0.18 5.19
N LEU A 64 10.15 1.01 4.32
CA LEU A 64 11.59 1.29 4.31
C LEU A 64 12.05 1.93 5.63
N LYS A 65 11.27 2.86 6.20
CA LYS A 65 11.53 3.45 7.52
C LYS A 65 11.59 2.39 8.63
N ILE A 66 10.67 1.43 8.63
CA ILE A 66 10.64 0.32 9.60
C ILE A 66 11.88 -0.56 9.44
N VAL A 67 12.26 -0.89 8.20
CA VAL A 67 13.43 -1.74 7.92
C VAL A 67 14.74 -1.03 8.30
N PHE A 68 14.83 0.30 8.16
CA PHE A 68 16.01 1.05 8.61
C PHE A 68 16.16 1.10 10.13
N SER A 69 15.05 1.11 10.88
CA SER A 69 15.09 1.15 12.34
C SER A 69 15.24 -0.22 12.99
N MET A 70 15.11 -1.33 12.26
CA MET A 70 15.26 -2.70 12.79
C MET A 70 16.58 -2.93 13.53
N ASP A 71 17.69 -2.38 13.02
CA ASP A 71 19.02 -2.62 13.59
C ASP A 71 19.30 -1.80 14.86
N SER A 72 18.53 -0.72 15.11
CA SER A 72 18.82 0.24 16.19
C SER A 72 17.69 0.36 17.22
N THR A 73 16.45 0.56 16.75
CA THR A 73 15.28 0.83 17.59
C THR A 73 14.02 0.14 17.00
N PRO A 74 14.02 -1.21 16.93
CA PRO A 74 12.93 -1.97 16.31
C PRO A 74 11.58 -1.71 16.98
N PHE A 75 11.58 -1.56 18.31
CA PHE A 75 10.41 -1.16 19.09
C PHE A 75 10.47 0.33 19.38
N SER A 76 9.90 1.13 18.48
CA SER A 76 9.77 2.57 18.64
C SER A 76 8.37 3.06 18.26
N LEU A 77 7.92 4.14 18.89
CA LEU A 77 6.65 4.79 18.53
C LEU A 77 6.64 5.28 17.06
N LYS A 78 7.82 5.52 16.46
CA LYS A 78 7.95 5.85 15.04
C LYS A 78 7.50 4.68 14.16
N ASN A 79 7.94 3.46 14.47
CA ASN A 79 7.53 2.25 13.74
C ASN A 79 6.04 1.96 13.93
N VAL A 80 5.51 2.16 15.13
CA VAL A 80 4.05 2.07 15.39
C VAL A 80 3.27 3.00 14.46
N LYS A 81 3.69 4.27 14.34
CA LYS A 81 3.06 5.23 13.43
C LYS A 81 3.16 4.78 11.97
N SER A 82 4.31 4.28 11.53
CA SER A 82 4.47 3.77 10.16
C SER A 82 3.56 2.58 9.86
N PHE A 83 3.40 1.62 10.77
CA PHE A 83 2.42 0.54 10.62
C PHE A 83 0.98 1.05 10.54
N LYS A 84 0.61 2.04 11.36
CA LYS A 84 -0.73 2.66 11.28
C LYS A 84 -1.00 3.32 9.94
N ILE A 85 -0.02 4.08 9.44
CA ILE A 85 -0.12 4.74 8.13
C ILE A 85 -0.30 3.69 7.03
N ILE A 86 0.51 2.63 7.02
CA ILE A 86 0.37 1.53 6.06
C ILE A 86 -1.04 0.92 6.16
N GLY A 87 -1.50 0.62 7.38
CA GLY A 87 -2.81 0.04 7.61
C GLY A 87 -3.96 0.88 7.06
N TYR A 88 -4.01 2.16 7.41
CA TYR A 88 -5.05 3.07 6.92
C TYR A 88 -5.00 3.27 5.40
N LEU A 89 -3.80 3.37 4.81
CA LEU A 89 -3.66 3.51 3.35
C LEU A 89 -4.08 2.26 2.59
N MET A 90 -3.83 1.07 3.13
CA MET A 90 -4.28 -0.19 2.53
C MET A 90 -5.81 -0.34 2.63
N VAL A 91 -6.42 0.06 3.74
CA VAL A 91 -7.88 0.13 3.85
C VAL A 91 -8.45 1.14 2.84
N LEU A 92 -7.82 2.30 2.68
CA LEU A 92 -8.21 3.29 1.67
C LEU A 92 -8.13 2.72 0.24
N LEU A 93 -7.06 2.01 -0.10
CA LEU A 93 -6.95 1.32 -1.40
C LEU A 93 -8.06 0.30 -1.60
N SER A 94 -8.44 -0.45 -0.57
CA SER A 94 -9.58 -1.38 -0.66
C SER A 94 -10.90 -0.66 -0.97
N LEU A 95 -11.13 0.52 -0.38
CA LEU A 95 -12.33 1.31 -0.62
C LEU A 95 -12.35 1.90 -2.03
N ILE A 96 -11.21 2.41 -2.50
CA ILE A 96 -11.06 2.91 -3.88
C ILE A 96 -11.32 1.77 -4.87
N ASP A 97 -10.73 0.59 -4.64
CA ASP A 97 -10.87 -0.57 -5.50
C ASP A 97 -12.32 -1.09 -5.56
N ALA A 98 -13.03 -1.05 -4.42
CA ALA A 98 -14.43 -1.39 -4.31
C ALA A 98 -15.34 -0.38 -5.05
N LEU A 99 -15.12 0.93 -4.84
CA LEU A 99 -15.89 1.98 -5.50
C LEU A 99 -15.69 1.96 -7.02
N ASP A 100 -14.45 1.81 -7.48
CA ASP A 100 -14.13 1.66 -8.90
C ASP A 100 -14.85 0.46 -9.51
N SER A 101 -14.93 -0.67 -8.78
CA SER A 101 -15.65 -1.85 -9.25
C SER A 101 -17.18 -1.68 -9.30
N ILE A 102 -17.75 -0.75 -8.53
CA ILE A 102 -19.18 -0.45 -8.55
C ILE A 102 -19.52 0.54 -9.67
N ILE A 103 -18.69 1.56 -9.86
CA ILE A 103 -18.92 2.64 -10.84
C ILE A 103 -18.63 2.13 -12.26
N ASN A 104 -17.51 1.44 -12.44
CA ASN A 104 -17.09 0.92 -13.74
C ASN A 104 -17.54 -0.53 -13.86
N PHE A 105 -18.77 -0.72 -14.37
CA PHE A 105 -19.32 -2.05 -14.63
C PHE A 105 -18.39 -2.86 -15.56
N LYS A 106 -18.09 -4.08 -15.15
CA LYS A 106 -17.03 -4.87 -15.79
C LYS A 106 -17.55 -5.76 -16.91
N LYS A 107 -16.68 -6.01 -17.88
CA LYS A 107 -16.87 -7.05 -18.90
C LYS A 107 -16.77 -8.43 -18.23
N LEU A 108 -17.45 -9.42 -18.81
CA LEU A 108 -17.51 -10.80 -18.30
C LEU A 108 -16.14 -11.48 -18.09
N ASP A 109 -15.09 -11.01 -18.76
CA ASP A 109 -13.74 -11.60 -18.70
C ASP A 109 -12.92 -11.16 -17.47
N ASP A 110 -13.42 -10.23 -16.65
CA ASP A 110 -12.70 -9.76 -15.47
C ASP A 110 -12.74 -10.77 -14.31
N ILE A 111 -11.60 -10.94 -13.62
CA ILE A 111 -11.50 -11.78 -12.43
C ILE A 111 -12.29 -11.14 -11.28
N VAL A 112 -13.42 -11.75 -10.93
CA VAL A 112 -14.30 -11.32 -9.84
C VAL A 112 -14.30 -12.37 -8.74
N ALA A 113 -14.00 -11.95 -7.50
CA ALA A 113 -14.03 -12.85 -6.34
C ALA A 113 -15.46 -13.07 -5.84
N LEU A 114 -16.27 -12.01 -5.81
CA LEU A 114 -17.65 -12.03 -5.34
C LEU A 114 -18.45 -11.03 -6.16
N GLY A 115 -19.49 -11.45 -6.87
CA GLY A 115 -20.26 -10.54 -7.70
C GLY A 115 -21.64 -11.05 -8.07
N ILE A 116 -22.48 -10.12 -8.50
CA ILE A 116 -23.81 -10.37 -9.04
C ILE A 116 -23.74 -10.14 -10.54
N MET A 117 -24.19 -11.13 -11.32
CA MET A 117 -24.33 -11.01 -12.77
C MET A 117 -25.58 -10.21 -13.10
N SER A 118 -25.44 -9.24 -14.00
CA SER A 118 -26.55 -8.54 -14.64
C SER A 118 -26.32 -8.58 -16.15
N GLU A 119 -27.11 -9.41 -16.84
CA GLU A 119 -27.04 -9.63 -18.31
C GLU A 119 -25.61 -9.93 -18.80
N ASP A 120 -24.87 -8.92 -19.29
CA ASP A 120 -23.50 -9.04 -19.82
C ASP A 120 -22.42 -8.35 -18.94
N ARG A 121 -22.78 -7.92 -17.73
CA ARG A 121 -21.87 -7.19 -16.83
C ARG A 121 -21.86 -7.76 -15.43
N ILE A 122 -20.68 -7.77 -14.81
CA ILE A 122 -20.49 -8.26 -13.44
C ILE A 122 -20.23 -7.05 -12.54
N ILE A 123 -21.08 -6.89 -11.52
CA ILE A 123 -20.79 -6.02 -10.38
C ILE A 123 -20.16 -6.91 -9.33
N GLY A 124 -18.89 -6.70 -9.02
CA GLY A 124 -18.23 -7.57 -8.05
C GLY A 124 -16.92 -7.05 -7.49
N ILE A 125 -16.63 -7.54 -6.29
CA ILE A 125 -15.43 -7.25 -5.52
C ILE A 125 -14.25 -8.02 -6.15
N ARG A 126 -13.17 -7.31 -6.46
CA ARG A 126 -11.92 -7.94 -6.93
C ARG A 126 -11.23 -8.66 -5.76
N PRO A 127 -10.48 -9.75 -6.03
CA PRO A 127 -9.60 -10.34 -5.03
C PRO A 127 -8.64 -9.32 -4.40
N ASN A 128 -8.17 -8.34 -5.19
CA ASN A 128 -7.28 -7.28 -4.72
C ASN A 128 -7.90 -6.43 -3.61
N CYS A 129 -9.19 -6.11 -3.67
CA CYS A 129 -9.89 -5.38 -2.62
C CYS A 129 -9.82 -6.13 -1.27
N ILE A 130 -10.09 -7.44 -1.29
CA ILE A 130 -10.03 -8.29 -0.10
C ILE A 130 -8.59 -8.35 0.42
N LEU A 131 -7.63 -8.53 -0.48
CA LEU A 131 -6.21 -8.58 -0.14
C LEU A 131 -5.74 -7.27 0.52
N TYR A 132 -6.11 -6.11 -0.03
CA TYR A 132 -5.77 -4.81 0.56
C TYR A 132 -6.39 -4.64 1.95
N LEU A 133 -7.66 -5.04 2.11
CA LEU A 133 -8.34 -4.98 3.40
C LEU A 133 -7.62 -5.85 4.44
N VAL A 134 -7.31 -7.10 4.11
CA VAL A 134 -6.64 -8.05 5.01
C VAL A 134 -5.25 -7.54 5.40
N LEU A 135 -4.45 -7.09 4.43
CA LEU A 135 -3.13 -6.52 4.69
C LEU A 135 -3.20 -5.23 5.52
N GLY A 136 -4.22 -4.40 5.28
CA GLY A 136 -4.45 -3.18 6.05
C GLY A 136 -4.78 -3.45 7.51
N ILE A 137 -5.71 -4.37 7.76
CA ILE A 137 -6.06 -4.81 9.13
C ILE A 137 -4.84 -5.43 9.80
N MET A 138 -4.09 -6.29 9.09
CA MET A 138 -2.87 -6.90 9.61
C MET A 138 -1.83 -5.86 10.04
N ALA A 139 -1.61 -4.81 9.24
CA ALA A 139 -0.70 -3.72 9.59
C ALA A 139 -1.19 -2.93 10.83
N LEU A 140 -2.51 -2.71 10.98
CA LEU A 140 -3.07 -2.08 12.19
C LEU A 140 -2.91 -2.96 13.43
N VAL A 141 -3.13 -4.27 13.31
CA VAL A 141 -2.90 -5.24 14.40
C VAL A 141 -1.43 -5.23 14.81
N LEU A 142 -0.50 -5.27 13.85
CA LEU A 142 0.93 -5.14 14.11
C LEU A 142 1.27 -3.82 14.80
N ALA A 143 0.64 -2.71 14.42
CA ALA A 143 0.86 -1.43 15.08
C ALA A 143 0.51 -1.48 16.57
N GLU A 144 -0.61 -2.11 16.95
CA GLU A 144 -1.01 -2.23 18.36
C GLU A 144 -0.10 -3.22 19.13
N ILE A 145 0.32 -4.32 18.51
CA ILE A 145 1.30 -5.23 19.09
C ILE A 145 2.62 -4.50 19.36
N PHE A 146 3.14 -3.75 18.38
CA PHE A 146 4.36 -2.97 18.54
C PHE A 146 4.21 -1.87 19.59
N LYS A 147 3.03 -1.25 19.69
CA LYS A 147 2.76 -0.26 20.74
C LYS A 147 2.87 -0.88 22.14
N LYS A 148 2.32 -2.08 22.32
CA LYS A 148 2.45 -2.83 23.57
C LYS A 148 3.89 -3.23 23.86
N ALA A 149 4.62 -3.70 22.85
CA ALA A 149 6.05 -4.02 22.99
C ALA A 149 6.88 -2.79 23.42
N VAL A 150 6.59 -1.60 22.87
CA VAL A 150 7.24 -0.35 23.29
C VAL A 150 6.93 -0.02 24.76
N GLN A 151 5.68 -0.20 25.20
CA GLN A 151 5.29 0.04 26.59
C GLN A 151 6.06 -0.88 27.55
N ILE A 152 6.08 -2.18 27.28
CA ILE A 152 6.80 -3.18 28.07
C ILE A 152 8.29 -2.86 28.14
N LYS A 153 8.89 -2.48 26.99
CA LYS A 153 10.30 -2.08 26.95
C LYS A 153 10.57 -0.88 27.86
N ASN A 154 9.72 0.15 27.79
CA ASN A 154 9.91 1.35 28.61
C ASN A 154 9.73 1.07 30.10
N GLU A 155 8.81 0.19 30.49
CA GLU A 155 8.61 -0.22 31.89
C GLU A 155 9.84 -0.98 32.42
N ASN A 156 10.42 -1.87 31.60
CA ASN A 156 11.66 -2.57 31.95
C ASN A 156 12.87 -1.64 32.00
N ASP A 157 12.99 -0.68 31.08
CA ASP A 157 14.09 0.29 31.06
C ASP A 157 14.02 1.25 32.28
N LEU A 158 12.87 1.40 32.94
CA LEU A 158 12.68 2.22 34.15
C LEU A 158 12.92 1.46 35.46
N THR A 159 13.00 0.13 35.43
CA THR A 159 13.13 -0.72 36.63
C THR A 159 14.55 -1.24 36.86
N ILE A 160 15.44 -1.09 35.88
CA ILE A 160 16.88 -1.39 35.96
C ILE A 160 17.64 -0.09 36.20
#